data_AF-A0A7J8R4V0-F1
#
_entry.id   AF-A0A7J8R4V0-F1
#
_cell.length_a   1.000
_cell.length_b   1.000
_cell.length_c   1.000
_cell.angle_alpha   90.00
_cell.angle_beta   90.00
_cell.angle_gamma   90.00
#
_symmetry.space_group_name_H-M   'P 1'
#
loop_
_entity.id
_entity.type
_entity.pdbx_description
1 polymer ?
#
loop_
_entity_poly.entity_id
_entity_poly.type
_entity_poly.pdbx_seq_one_letter_code
_entity_poly.pdbx_strand_id
1 'polypeptide(L)'
;ICNSPIGEESQCDRVVWFHNPLGLFTSKSAYSWLLLKQMGFGPHRFLWKAIWKLDTIPKIRVFTWRVGHEILPTNVEIASIGRGFGQECPRCGAEYETLIHALKDSPTSRAILSTGGLENSTISKEYNCCIDWLEDLMRVLDKRAMADLMTTCGTAGIIETIS
;
A
#
# COMPACT_ATOMS: atom_id res chain seq x y z
N ILE A 1 -12.97 -6.13 21.35
CA ILE A 1 -13.69 -5.06 22.05
C ILE A 1 -12.96 -4.89 23.38
N CYS A 2 -12.12 -3.85 23.52
CA CYS A 2 -11.45 -3.58 24.78
C CYS A 2 -12.32 -2.62 25.58
N ASN A 3 -12.71 -3.03 26.78
CA ASN A 3 -13.40 -2.19 27.76
C ASN A 3 -12.41 -1.14 28.27
N SER A 4 -12.28 0.00 27.59
CA SER A 4 -11.66 1.17 28.21
C SER A 4 -12.65 1.72 29.23
N PRO A 5 -12.28 1.85 30.52
CA PRO A 5 -13.13 2.49 31.50
C PRO A 5 -13.31 3.94 31.07
N ILE A 6 -14.56 4.33 30.82
CA ILE A 6 -14.94 5.72 30.61
C ILE A 6 -14.73 6.40 31.97
N GLY A 7 -13.63 7.14 32.10
CA GLY A 7 -13.34 7.92 33.29
C GLY A 7 -14.35 9.04 33.45
N GLU A 8 -14.79 9.27 34.70
CA GLU A 8 -15.61 10.42 35.07
C GLU A 8 -14.95 11.74 34.65
N GLU A 9 -15.81 12.75 34.46
CA GLU A 9 -15.62 14.08 33.83
C GLU A 9 -14.58 15.01 34.53
N SER A 10 -13.62 14.45 35.26
CA SER A 10 -12.53 15.16 35.96
C SER A 10 -11.12 14.62 35.64
N GLN A 11 -10.97 13.65 34.73
CA GLN A 11 -9.65 13.13 34.35
C GLN A 11 -9.03 13.92 33.19
N CYS A 12 -7.83 14.48 33.42
CA CYS A 12 -7.01 15.06 32.36
C CYS A 12 -6.73 14.04 31.25
N ASP A 13 -6.74 14.49 29.99
CA ASP A 13 -6.37 13.68 28.82
C ASP A 13 -5.05 12.94 29.07
N ARG A 14 -5.11 11.60 28.99
CA ARG A 14 -3.94 10.74 29.18
C ARG A 14 -3.59 10.05 27.87
N VAL A 15 -2.34 10.16 27.45
CA VAL A 15 -1.82 9.37 26.33
C VAL A 15 -1.73 7.91 26.77
N VAL A 16 -2.45 7.03 26.07
CA VAL A 16 -2.50 5.60 26.36
C VAL A 16 -1.85 4.84 25.21
N TRP A 17 -0.91 3.94 25.52
CA TRP A 17 -0.29 3.09 24.53
C TRP A 17 -1.20 1.92 24.17
N PHE A 18 -1.81 1.97 22.98
CA PHE A 18 -2.83 1.01 22.51
C PHE A 18 -2.33 -0.44 22.41
N HIS A 19 -1.02 -0.64 22.21
CA HIS A 19 -0.42 -1.97 22.03
C HIS A 19 0.07 -2.61 23.35
N ASN A 20 -0.46 -2.15 24.47
CA ASN A 20 -0.28 -2.76 25.79
C ASN A 20 -1.63 -2.76 26.53
N PRO A 21 -2.11 -3.91 27.06
CA PRO A 21 -3.34 -3.97 27.85
C PRO A 21 -3.36 -3.05 29.06
N LEU A 22 -2.19 -2.71 29.62
CA LEU A 22 -2.03 -1.77 30.73
C LEU A 22 -2.00 -0.31 30.29
N GLY A 23 -2.00 -0.04 28.97
CA GLY A 23 -1.91 1.31 28.43
C GLY A 23 -0.53 1.96 28.59
N LEU A 24 0.46 1.23 29.10
CA LEU A 24 1.80 1.74 29.39
C LEU A 24 2.73 1.58 28.19
N PHE A 25 3.46 2.64 27.87
CA PHE A 25 4.52 2.59 26.89
C PHE A 25 5.74 1.84 27.46
N THR A 26 6.22 0.85 26.73
CA THR A 26 7.53 0.24 26.98
C THR A 26 8.28 0.08 25.66
N SER A 27 9.60 0.22 25.67
CA SER A 27 10.43 -0.01 24.48
C SER A 27 10.16 -1.40 23.88
N LYS A 28 9.96 -2.42 24.72
CA LYS A 28 9.59 -3.77 24.29
C LYS A 28 8.27 -3.82 23.52
N SER A 29 7.21 -3.19 24.05
CA SER A 29 5.92 -3.12 23.35
C SER A 29 5.96 -2.29 22.07
N ALA A 30 6.78 -1.23 22.05
CA ALA A 30 7.00 -0.41 20.86
C ALA A 30 7.72 -1.18 19.76
N TYR A 31 8.84 -1.84 20.07
CA TYR A 31 9.57 -2.69 19.13
C TYR A 31 8.73 -3.87 18.64
N SER A 32 7.99 -4.53 19.54
CA SER A 32 7.08 -5.60 19.15
C SER A 32 5.99 -5.10 18.20
N TRP A 33 5.42 -3.92 18.44
CA TRP A 33 4.45 -3.33 17.53
C TRP A 33 5.05 -2.94 16.18
N LEU A 34 6.24 -2.32 16.17
CA LEU A 34 6.95 -1.97 14.94
C LEU A 34 7.24 -3.20 14.08
N LEU A 35 7.71 -4.29 14.71
CA LEU A 35 7.98 -5.55 14.02
C LEU A 35 6.69 -6.17 13.46
N LEU A 36 5.61 -6.16 14.24
CA LEU A 36 4.30 -6.62 13.78
C LEU A 36 3.77 -5.77 12.61
N LYS A 37 3.93 -4.45 12.67
CA LYS A 37 3.56 -3.52 11.59
C LYS A 37 4.32 -3.90 10.30
N GLN A 38 5.62 -4.13 10.40
CA GLN A 38 6.46 -4.52 9.26
C GLN A 38 6.08 -5.90 8.69
N MET A 39 5.65 -6.84 9.54
CA MET A 39 5.16 -8.16 9.10
C MET A 39 3.69 -8.16 8.62
N GLY A 40 3.05 -7.00 8.48
CA GLY A 40 1.66 -6.90 8.03
C GLY A 40 0.61 -7.23 9.10
N PHE A 41 0.98 -7.31 10.38
CA PHE A 41 0.05 -7.40 11.51
C PHE A 41 -0.44 -6.02 12.00
N GLY A 42 -0.12 -4.96 11.27
CA GLY A 42 -0.64 -3.60 11.47
C GLY A 42 -2.11 -3.42 11.03
N PRO A 43 -2.60 -2.17 10.89
CA PRO A 43 -4.00 -1.90 10.55
C PRO A 43 -4.47 -2.59 9.25
N HIS A 44 -3.56 -2.82 8.32
CA HIS A 44 -3.83 -3.45 7.03
C HIS A 44 -3.82 -4.99 7.06
N ARG A 45 -3.92 -5.64 8.23
CA ARG A 45 -3.95 -7.12 8.35
C ARG A 45 -5.01 -7.78 7.47
N PHE A 46 -6.16 -7.12 7.31
CA PHE A 46 -7.25 -7.59 6.44
C PHE A 46 -6.87 -7.55 4.97
N LEU A 47 -6.21 -6.49 4.53
CA LEU A 47 -5.69 -6.33 3.17
C LEU A 47 -4.74 -7.49 2.83
N TRP A 48 -3.76 -7.78 3.69
CA TRP A 48 -2.80 -8.86 3.42
C TRP A 48 -3.48 -10.23 3.30
N LYS A 49 -4.41 -10.53 4.21
CA LYS A 49 -5.20 -11.77 4.12
C LYS A 49 -6.00 -11.84 2.82
N ALA A 50 -6.51 -10.71 2.34
CA ALA A 50 -7.28 -10.65 1.10
C ALA A 50 -6.39 -10.83 -0.13
N ILE A 51 -5.22 -10.20 -0.18
CA ILE A 51 -4.21 -10.36 -1.23
C ILE A 51 -3.81 -11.84 -1.38
N TRP A 52 -3.53 -12.52 -0.27
CA TRP A 52 -3.16 -13.95 -0.31
C TRP A 52 -4.30 -14.87 -0.76
N LYS A 53 -5.55 -14.41 -0.69
CA LYS A 53 -6.76 -15.12 -1.12
C LYS A 53 -7.22 -14.76 -2.54
N LEU A 54 -6.50 -13.88 -3.25
CA LEU A 54 -6.80 -13.58 -4.65
C LEU A 54 -6.58 -14.84 -5.50
N ASP A 55 -7.48 -15.08 -6.44
CA ASP A 55 -7.41 -16.22 -7.37
C ASP A 55 -6.45 -15.91 -8.53
N THR A 56 -5.18 -15.73 -8.19
CA THR A 56 -4.11 -15.37 -9.13
C THR A 56 -2.87 -16.23 -8.93
N ILE A 57 -1.98 -16.16 -9.92
CA ILE A 57 -0.66 -16.80 -9.87
C ILE A 57 0.14 -16.22 -8.67
N PRO A 58 0.93 -17.04 -7.95
CA PRO A 58 1.73 -16.58 -6.81
C PRO A 58 2.60 -15.35 -7.10
N LYS A 59 3.11 -15.23 -8.34
CA LYS A 59 3.91 -14.08 -8.79
C LYS A 59 3.14 -12.75 -8.66
N ILE A 60 1.85 -12.74 -9.01
CA ILE A 60 0.99 -11.54 -8.91
C ILE A 60 0.67 -11.21 -7.44
N ARG A 61 0.49 -12.21 -6.58
CA ARG A 61 0.29 -11.97 -5.14
C ARG A 61 1.52 -11.36 -4.50
N VAL A 62 2.71 -11.90 -4.81
CA VAL A 62 3.99 -11.35 -4.33
C VAL A 62 4.22 -9.94 -4.88
N PHE A 63 3.89 -9.70 -6.16
CA PHE A 63 3.93 -8.37 -6.74
C PHE A 63 3.04 -7.39 -5.98
N THR A 64 1.77 -7.74 -5.76
CA THR A 64 0.82 -6.91 -4.99
C THR A 64 1.28 -6.67 -3.56
N TRP A 65 1.89 -7.69 -2.93
CA TRP A 65 2.50 -7.54 -1.61
C TRP A 65 3.66 -6.54 -1.61
N ARG A 66 4.55 -6.61 -2.62
CA ARG A 66 5.65 -5.65 -2.79
C ARG A 66 5.14 -4.24 -3.06
N VAL A 67 4.05 -4.09 -3.81
CA VAL A 67 3.39 -2.79 -4.04
C VAL A 67 2.96 -2.18 -2.71
N GLY A 68 2.25 -2.93 -1.88
CA GLY A 68 1.76 -2.42 -0.60
C GLY A 68 2.88 -2.10 0.40
N HIS A 69 4.06 -2.68 0.24
CA HIS A 69 5.24 -2.32 1.05
C HIS A 69 6.15 -1.28 0.40
N GLU A 70 5.81 -0.79 -0.81
CA GLU A 70 6.60 0.18 -1.58
C GLU A 70 8.05 -0.26 -1.84
N ILE A 71 8.27 -1.58 -1.94
CA ILE A 71 9.62 -2.17 -2.13
C ILE A 71 10.01 -2.21 -3.62
N LEU A 72 9.08 -1.91 -4.52
CA LEU A 72 9.36 -1.96 -5.95
C LEU A 72 10.34 -0.86 -6.34
N PRO A 73 11.37 -1.17 -7.13
CA PRO A 73 12.33 -0.17 -7.56
C PRO A 73 11.62 0.81 -8.49
N THR A 74 11.56 2.07 -8.09
CA THR A 74 11.14 3.17 -8.95
C THR A 74 12.31 4.11 -9.20
N ASN A 75 12.28 4.92 -10.25
CA ASN A 75 13.40 5.83 -10.53
C ASN A 75 13.68 6.81 -9.37
N VAL A 76 12.67 7.22 -8.61
CA VAL A 76 12.85 8.02 -7.38
C VAL A 76 13.63 7.23 -6.33
N GLU A 77 13.26 5.98 -6.08
CA GLU A 77 13.94 5.13 -5.10
C GLU A 77 15.38 4.80 -5.54
N ILE A 78 15.58 4.50 -6.83
CA ILE A 78 16.90 4.22 -7.42
C ILE A 78 17.81 5.45 -7.33
N ALA A 79 17.29 6.64 -7.65
CA ALA A 79 18.04 7.89 -7.55
C ALA A 79 18.36 8.27 -6.10
N SER A 80 17.57 7.81 -5.12
CA SER A 80 17.89 8.00 -3.70
C SER A 80 19.15 7.21 -3.28
N ILE A 81 19.40 6.06 -3.93
CA ILE A 81 20.53 5.16 -3.63
C ILE A 81 21.78 5.54 -4.45
N GLY A 82 21.62 5.96 -5.71
CA GLY A 82 22.73 6.26 -6.63
C GLY A 82 22.62 7.64 -7.28
N ARG A 83 23.72 8.41 -7.27
CA ARG A 83 23.79 9.70 -7.99
C ARG A 83 23.90 9.46 -9.50
N GLY A 84 23.08 10.15 -10.29
CA GLY A 84 23.16 10.16 -11.76
C GLY A 84 22.02 9.45 -12.49
N PHE A 85 21.06 8.86 -11.78
CA PHE A 85 19.83 8.35 -12.37
C PHE A 85 18.77 9.46 -12.46
N GLY A 86 18.14 9.58 -13.63
CA GLY A 86 16.97 10.44 -13.80
C GLY A 86 15.82 9.92 -12.94
N GLN A 87 15.07 10.83 -12.31
CA GLN A 87 13.93 10.48 -11.46
C GLN A 87 12.61 10.47 -12.24
N GLU A 88 12.64 10.86 -13.50
CA GLU A 88 11.49 10.98 -14.38
C GLU A 88 10.92 9.59 -14.70
N CYS A 89 9.59 9.52 -14.79
CA CYS A 89 8.91 8.30 -15.17
C CYS A 89 9.19 7.98 -16.64
N PRO A 90 9.72 6.78 -16.96
CA PRO A 90 10.07 6.41 -18.33
C PRO A 90 8.85 6.29 -19.23
N ARG A 91 7.64 6.18 -18.65
CA ARG A 91 6.38 6.06 -19.38
C ARG A 91 5.77 7.41 -19.78
N CYS A 92 5.90 8.44 -18.95
CA CYS A 92 5.30 9.75 -19.23
C CYS A 92 6.34 10.84 -19.54
N GLY A 93 7.59 10.66 -19.11
CA GLY A 93 8.70 11.59 -19.32
C GLY A 93 8.55 12.96 -18.66
N ALA A 94 7.57 13.13 -17.76
CA ALA A 94 7.18 14.45 -17.26
C ALA A 94 7.21 14.55 -15.73
N GLU A 95 6.77 13.50 -15.04
CA GLU A 95 6.63 13.47 -13.57
C GLU A 95 7.63 12.51 -12.94
N TYR A 96 7.89 12.67 -11.64
CA TYR A 96 8.71 11.76 -10.87
C TYR A 96 8.09 10.36 -10.79
N GLU A 97 8.90 9.32 -11.03
CA GLU A 97 8.45 7.94 -10.89
C GLU A 97 8.37 7.52 -9.42
N THR A 98 7.31 7.96 -8.75
CA THR A 98 6.89 7.35 -7.49
C THR A 98 6.09 6.08 -7.80
N LEU A 99 5.97 5.18 -6.83
CA LEU A 99 5.23 3.94 -7.04
C LEU A 99 3.73 4.20 -7.28
N ILE A 100 3.17 5.19 -6.59
CA ILE A 100 1.78 5.65 -6.82
C ILE A 100 1.65 6.23 -8.22
N HIS A 101 2.58 7.08 -8.68
CA HIS A 101 2.54 7.60 -10.03
C HIS A 101 2.60 6.46 -11.06
N ALA A 102 3.54 5.54 -10.87
CA ALA A 102 3.73 4.37 -11.71
C ALA A 102 2.49 3.45 -11.78
N LEU A 103 1.66 3.38 -10.75
CA LEU A 103 0.51 2.45 -10.68
C LEU A 103 -0.86 3.10 -10.85
N LYS A 104 -0.97 4.42 -10.60
CA LYS A 104 -2.23 5.14 -10.57
C LYS A 104 -2.22 6.38 -11.48
N ASP A 105 -1.27 7.29 -11.28
CA ASP A 105 -1.38 8.64 -11.87
C ASP A 105 -0.81 8.74 -13.29
N SER A 106 0.09 7.83 -13.68
CA SER A 106 0.67 7.86 -15.02
C SER A 106 -0.41 7.68 -16.09
N PRO A 107 -0.28 8.31 -17.28
CA PRO A 107 -1.28 8.19 -18.35
C PRO A 107 -1.57 6.73 -18.74
N THR A 108 -0.54 5.88 -18.72
CA THR A 108 -0.67 4.45 -19.01
C THR A 108 -1.50 3.75 -17.93
N SER A 109 -1.18 4.01 -16.66
CA SER A 109 -1.89 3.41 -15.54
C SER A 109 -3.34 3.86 -15.46
N ARG A 110 -3.61 5.14 -15.70
CA ARG A 110 -4.97 5.67 -15.77
C ARG A 110 -5.79 5.00 -16.86
N ALA A 111 -5.20 4.72 -18.02
CA ALA A 111 -5.88 3.99 -19.09
C ALA A 111 -6.23 2.55 -18.68
N ILE A 112 -5.31 1.86 -18.01
CA ILE A 112 -5.55 0.51 -17.47
C ILE A 112 -6.67 0.53 -16.42
N LEU A 113 -6.62 1.47 -15.46
CA LEU A 113 -7.64 1.60 -14.41
C LEU A 113 -9.02 1.94 -14.98
N SER A 114 -9.07 2.81 -16.01
CA SER A 114 -10.32 3.16 -16.70
C SER A 114 -10.90 1.96 -17.45
N THR A 115 -10.04 1.14 -18.07
CA THR A 115 -10.46 -0.10 -18.74
C THR A 115 -10.96 -1.15 -17.74
N GLY A 116 -10.37 -1.19 -16.54
CA GLY A 116 -10.81 -2.03 -15.42
C GLY A 116 -12.10 -1.57 -14.74
N GLY A 117 -12.76 -0.52 -15.24
CA GLY A 117 -14.04 -0.04 -14.71
C GLY A 117 -13.94 0.80 -13.43
N LEU A 118 -12.76 1.32 -13.09
CA LEU A 118 -12.61 2.17 -11.91
C LEU A 118 -13.15 3.58 -12.19
N GLU A 119 -13.99 4.09 -11.29
CA GLU A 119 -14.56 5.43 -11.44
C GLU A 119 -13.49 6.53 -11.36
N ASN A 120 -13.69 7.60 -12.13
CA ASN A 120 -12.83 8.79 -12.11
C ASN A 120 -12.70 9.39 -10.70
N SER A 121 -13.72 9.22 -9.85
CA SER A 121 -13.75 9.65 -8.45
C SER A 121 -12.68 8.97 -7.58
N THR A 122 -12.35 7.71 -7.88
CA THR A 122 -11.33 6.94 -7.15
C THR A 122 -9.92 7.23 -7.70
N ILE A 123 -9.84 7.57 -8.98
CA ILE A 123 -8.61 7.99 -9.67
C ILE A 123 -8.18 9.40 -9.21
N SER A 124 -9.13 10.29 -8.91
CA SER A 124 -8.82 11.66 -8.47
C SER A 124 -8.42 11.77 -7.00
N LYS A 125 -8.61 10.72 -6.18
CA LYS A 125 -8.17 10.74 -4.78
C LYS A 125 -6.65 10.74 -4.69
N GLU A 126 -6.12 11.60 -3.83
CA GLU A 126 -4.71 11.59 -3.46
C GLU A 126 -4.46 10.56 -2.36
N TYR A 127 -3.34 9.83 -2.50
CA TYR A 127 -2.92 8.83 -1.52
C TYR A 127 -1.48 9.13 -1.13
N ASN A 128 -1.17 9.00 0.16
CA ASN A 128 0.19 9.22 0.67
C ASN A 128 1.06 7.98 0.54
N CYS A 129 0.46 6.79 0.43
CA CYS A 129 1.18 5.54 0.25
C CYS A 129 0.36 4.49 -0.52
N CYS A 130 1.03 3.55 -1.17
CA CYS A 130 0.41 2.56 -2.04
C CYS A 130 -0.52 1.59 -1.29
N ILE A 131 -0.27 1.36 0.00
CA ILE A 131 -1.09 0.45 0.81
C ILE A 131 -2.50 1.01 1.04
N ASP A 132 -2.65 2.32 1.24
CA ASP A 132 -3.95 2.97 1.39
C ASP A 132 -4.74 2.90 0.08
N TRP A 133 -4.05 3.14 -1.05
CA TRP A 133 -4.64 3.01 -2.37
C TRP A 133 -5.09 1.57 -2.66
N LEU A 134 -4.25 0.57 -2.36
CA LEU A 134 -4.62 -0.84 -2.50
C LEU A 134 -5.79 -1.23 -1.60
N GLU A 135 -5.86 -0.70 -0.37
CA GLU A 135 -6.96 -0.97 0.53
C GLU A 135 -8.28 -0.40 0.00
N ASP A 136 -8.28 0.83 -0.52
CA ASP A 136 -9.46 1.44 -1.14
C ASP A 136 -9.88 0.68 -2.41
N LEU A 137 -8.93 0.26 -3.26
CA LEU A 137 -9.24 -0.57 -4.42
C LEU A 137 -9.90 -1.90 -4.04
N MET A 138 -9.39 -2.56 -3.00
CA MET A 138 -9.94 -3.82 -2.50
C MET A 138 -11.34 -3.69 -1.88
N ARG A 139 -11.74 -2.47 -1.51
CA ARG A 139 -13.11 -2.17 -1.03
C ARG A 139 -14.09 -1.94 -2.18
N VAL A 140 -13.60 -1.40 -3.30
CA VAL A 140 -14.42 -1.05 -4.47
C VAL A 140 -14.54 -2.22 -5.44
N LEU A 141 -13.42 -2.91 -5.70
CA LEU A 141 -13.33 -3.99 -6.68
C LEU A 141 -13.62 -5.35 -6.05
N ASP A 142 -14.26 -6.23 -6.82
CA ASP A 142 -14.36 -7.64 -6.44
C ASP A 142 -13.00 -8.34 -6.64
N LYS A 143 -12.90 -9.57 -6.12
CA LYS A 143 -11.62 -10.32 -6.14
C LYS A 143 -11.13 -10.60 -7.56
N ARG A 144 -12.04 -10.74 -8.53
CA ARG A 144 -11.70 -11.00 -9.93
C ARG A 144 -11.20 -9.74 -10.62
N ALA A 145 -11.92 -8.63 -10.51
CA ALA A 145 -11.46 -7.37 -11.09
C ALA A 145 -10.11 -6.93 -10.49
N MET A 146 -9.90 -7.13 -9.19
CA MET A 146 -8.59 -6.86 -8.57
C MET A 146 -7.50 -7.77 -9.13
N ALA A 147 -7.78 -9.06 -9.28
CA ALA A 147 -6.86 -10.03 -9.84
C ALA A 147 -6.43 -9.66 -11.27
N ASP A 148 -7.40 -9.30 -12.11
CA ASP A 148 -7.17 -8.91 -13.50
C ASP A 148 -6.41 -7.59 -13.58
N LEU A 149 -6.74 -6.61 -12.73
CA LEU A 149 -6.04 -5.34 -12.63
C LEU A 149 -4.57 -5.55 -12.25
N MET A 150 -4.30 -6.29 -11.17
CA MET A 150 -2.92 -6.54 -10.72
C MET A 150 -2.13 -7.39 -11.70
N THR A 151 -2.80 -8.29 -12.42
CA THR A 151 -2.17 -9.05 -13.52
C THR A 151 -1.79 -8.12 -14.65
N THR A 152 -2.70 -7.24 -15.08
CA THR A 152 -2.47 -6.27 -16.16
C THR A 152 -1.35 -5.29 -15.79
N CYS A 153 -1.37 -4.75 -14.57
CA CYS A 153 -0.30 -3.89 -14.05
C CYS A 153 1.04 -4.63 -13.96
N GLY A 154 1.02 -5.90 -13.59
CA GLY A 154 2.22 -6.73 -13.53
C GLY A 154 2.81 -7.03 -14.90
N THR A 155 1.98 -7.38 -15.88
CA THR A 155 2.39 -7.69 -17.27
C THR A 155 2.77 -6.45 -18.06
N ALA A 156 2.17 -5.29 -17.78
CA ALA A 156 2.40 -4.04 -18.51
C ALA A 156 3.67 -3.28 -18.11
N GLY A 157 4.64 -3.93 -17.44
CA GLY A 157 6.00 -3.38 -17.32
C GLY A 157 6.55 -3.17 -15.92
N ILE A 158 6.21 -4.00 -14.94
CA ILE A 158 6.95 -4.00 -13.64
C ILE A 158 7.51 -5.39 -13.27
N ILE A 159 6.99 -6.47 -13.86
CA ILE A 159 7.45 -7.82 -13.55
C ILE A 159 8.71 -8.25 -14.32
N GLU A 160 9.06 -7.58 -15.42
CA GLU A 160 10.23 -7.96 -16.24
C GLU A 160 11.57 -7.46 -15.68
N THR A 161 11.57 -6.56 -14.69
CA THR A 161 12.80 -6.06 -14.06
C THR A 161 13.33 -6.97 -12.93
N ILE A 162 12.67 -8.10 -12.65
CA ILE A 162 13.09 -9.08 -11.62
C ILE A 162 12.88 -10.52 -12.13
N SER A 163 13.40 -10.83 -13.31
CA SER A 163 13.64 -12.21 -13.76
C SER A 163 15.00 -12.34 -14.42
#